data_AF-A0A8J3H0E9-F1
#
_entry.id   AF-A0A8J3H0E9-F1
#
_cell.length_a   1.000
_cell.length_b   1.000
_cell.length_c   1.000
_cell.angle_alpha   90.00
_cell.angle_beta   90.00
_cell.angle_gamma   90.00
#
_symmetry.space_group_name_H-M   'P 1'
#
loop_
_entity.id
_entity.type
_entity.pdbx_description
1 polymer ?
#
loop_
_entity_poly.entity_id
_entity_poly.type
_entity_poly.pdbx_seq_one_letter_code
_entity_poly.pdbx_strand_id
1 'polypeptide(L)'
;MPGPFDRLVERQMLKASADGKLTGLAGEGQPLPDRSGEGDAALSAAMRVMAEAGVRPQEFDLKAQLDAARAAYAALTDPAEKKAAMARIADLDMRYTMARDARRSFFR
;
A
#
# COMPACT_ATOMS: atom_id res chain seq x y z
N MET A 1 -26.68 28.95 21.67
CA MET A 1 -26.66 27.92 22.72
C MET A 1 -26.13 26.64 22.09
N PRO A 2 -25.02 26.05 22.60
CA PRO A 2 -24.52 24.78 22.10
C PRO A 2 -25.59 23.70 22.23
N GLY A 3 -25.71 22.87 21.19
CA GLY A 3 -26.71 21.83 21.08
C GLY A 3 -26.48 20.66 22.04
N PRO A 4 -27.45 19.75 22.17
CA PRO A 4 -27.32 18.56 23.02
C PRO A 4 -26.15 17.65 22.62
N PHE A 5 -25.76 17.65 21.33
CA PHE A 5 -24.62 16.90 20.82
C PHE A 5 -23.28 17.52 21.26
N ASP A 6 -23.16 18.85 21.26
CA ASP A 6 -21.94 19.55 21.66
C ASP A 6 -21.56 19.23 23.10
N ARG A 7 -22.54 19.14 24.00
CA ARG A 7 -22.33 18.76 25.41
C ARG A 7 -21.85 17.32 25.57
N LEU A 8 -22.31 16.41 24.71
CA LEU A 8 -21.87 15.02 24.69
C LEU A 8 -20.41 14.91 24.23
N VAL A 9 -20.06 15.64 23.16
CA VAL A 9 -18.69 15.71 22.63
C VAL A 9 -17.74 16.29 23.67
N GLU A 10 -18.10 17.43 24.27
CA GLU A 10 -17.30 18.09 25.30
C GLU A 10 -17.02 17.17 26.50
N ARG A 11 -18.05 16.43 26.95
CA ARG A 11 -17.89 15.49 28.06
C ARG A 11 -16.96 14.32 27.72
N GLN A 12 -16.95 13.86 26.46
CA GLN A 12 -16.01 12.82 26.02
C GLN A 12 -14.58 13.34 25.85
N MET A 13 -14.41 14.58 25.38
CA MET A 13 -13.09 15.19 25.32
C MET A 13 -12.50 15.38 26.72
N LEU A 14 -13.29 15.91 27.67
CA LEU A 14 -12.86 16.07 29.06
C LEU A 14 -12.46 14.74 29.72
N LYS A 15 -13.23 13.68 29.46
CA LYS A 15 -12.89 12.32 29.93
C LYS A 15 -11.57 11.84 29.33
N ALA A 16 -11.38 12.00 28.02
CA ALA A 16 -10.15 11.59 27.35
C ALA A 16 -8.92 12.38 27.84
N SER A 17 -9.07 13.68 28.12
CA SER A 17 -8.04 14.50 28.74
C SER A 17 -7.67 14.01 30.14
N ALA A 18 -8.67 13.72 30.98
CA ALA A 18 -8.46 13.22 32.34
C ALA A 18 -7.80 11.83 32.36
N ASP A 19 -8.14 10.98 31.40
CA ASP A 19 -7.54 9.65 31.21
C ASP A 19 -6.11 9.73 30.64
N GLY A 20 -5.57 10.92 30.35
CA GLY A 20 -4.24 11.10 29.73
C GLY A 20 -4.15 10.59 28.29
N LYS A 21 -5.28 10.35 27.62
CA LYS A 21 -5.33 9.81 26.25
C LYS A 21 -4.98 10.83 25.18
N LEU A 22 -4.92 12.11 25.56
CA LEU A 22 -4.60 13.22 24.66
C LEU A 22 -3.14 13.68 24.78
N THR A 23 -2.33 13.01 25.61
CA THR A 23 -0.91 13.28 25.81
C THR A 23 -0.08 12.01 25.54
N GLY A 24 1.20 12.17 25.21
CA GLY A 24 2.08 11.10 24.74
C GLY A 24 1.71 10.52 23.37
N LEU A 25 1.00 11.28 22.52
CA LEU A 25 0.61 10.79 21.20
C LEU A 25 1.81 10.64 20.26
N ALA A 26 1.73 9.70 19.33
CA ALA A 26 2.76 9.50 18.33
C ALA A 26 2.96 10.78 17.50
N GLY A 27 4.12 11.42 17.61
CA GLY A 27 4.44 12.68 16.95
C GLY A 27 4.10 13.94 17.76
N GLU A 28 3.73 13.81 19.05
CA GLU A 28 3.51 14.97 19.92
C GLU A 28 4.79 15.81 20.08
N GLY A 29 4.67 17.12 19.86
CA GLY A 29 5.79 18.07 19.90
C GLY A 29 6.73 18.02 18.69
N GLN A 30 6.55 17.07 17.78
CA GLN A 30 7.31 17.02 16.53
C GLN A 30 6.70 17.99 15.50
N PRO A 31 7.50 18.55 14.59
CA PRO A 31 6.96 19.27 13.44
C PRO A 31 6.00 18.36 12.69
N LEU A 32 4.91 18.96 12.17
CA LEU A 32 4.01 18.26 11.28
C LEU A 32 4.84 17.62 10.16
N PRO A 33 4.67 16.32 9.88
CA PRO A 33 5.41 15.69 8.81
C PRO A 33 5.11 16.43 7.51
N ASP A 34 6.16 16.64 6.71
CA ASP A 34 6.00 17.28 5.43
C ASP A 34 5.17 16.38 4.51
N ARG A 35 3.93 16.81 4.27
CA ARG A 35 2.98 16.16 3.36
C ARG A 35 2.91 16.90 2.02
N SER A 36 3.82 17.84 1.75
CA SER A 36 3.88 18.54 0.47
C SER A 36 4.31 17.57 -0.64
N GLY A 37 3.33 16.85 -1.20
CA GLY A 37 3.56 15.78 -2.18
C GLY A 37 2.62 14.58 -1.99
N GLU A 38 1.96 14.45 -0.84
CA GLU A 38 0.80 13.58 -0.71
C GLU A 38 -0.33 14.24 -1.53
N GLY A 39 -0.81 13.54 -2.56
CA GLY A 39 -1.94 14.00 -3.38
C GLY A 39 -3.24 14.09 -2.56
N ASP A 40 -4.38 13.86 -3.21
CA ASP A 40 -5.69 13.85 -2.52
C ASP A 40 -5.64 13.11 -1.17
N ALA A 41 -6.01 13.81 -0.10
CA ALA A 41 -5.97 13.29 1.28
C ALA A 41 -6.79 12.00 1.43
N ALA A 42 -7.86 11.84 0.64
CA ALA A 42 -8.64 10.61 0.60
C ALA A 42 -7.83 9.44 0.04
N LEU A 43 -7.00 9.70 -0.98
CA LEU A 43 -6.16 8.70 -1.62
C LEU A 43 -5.02 8.25 -0.71
N SER A 44 -4.36 9.20 -0.03
CA SER A 44 -3.32 8.91 0.95
C SER A 44 -3.86 8.08 2.12
N ALA A 45 -5.07 8.39 2.60
CA ALA A 45 -5.75 7.60 3.63
C ALA A 45 -6.09 6.18 3.13
N ALA A 46 -6.64 6.04 1.92
CA ALA A 46 -6.95 4.74 1.33
C ALA A 46 -5.70 3.87 1.12
N MET A 47 -4.61 4.47 0.65
CA MET A 47 -3.31 3.80 0.49
C MET A 47 -2.73 3.33 1.82
N ARG A 48 -2.86 4.16 2.85
CA ARG A 48 -2.42 3.81 4.20
C ARG A 48 -3.25 2.67 4.79
N VAL A 49 -4.57 2.70 4.62
CA VAL A 49 -5.46 1.60 5.03
C VAL A 49 -5.10 0.28 4.32
N MET A 50 -4.81 0.33 3.02
CA MET A 50 -4.36 -0.85 2.27
C MET A 50 -3.01 -1.39 2.77
N ALA A 51 -2.05 -0.50 3.08
CA ALA A 51 -0.75 -0.87 3.62
C ALA A 51 -0.84 -1.45 5.04
N GLU A 52 -1.65 -0.84 5.91
CA GLU A 52 -1.88 -1.30 7.29
C GLU A 52 -2.62 -2.66 7.34
N ALA A 53 -3.47 -2.94 6.34
CA ALA A 53 -4.12 -4.24 6.18
C ALA A 53 -3.21 -5.34 5.58
N GLY A 54 -1.94 -5.03 5.28
CA GLY A 54 -0.99 -5.99 4.71
C GLY A 54 -1.29 -6.38 3.26
N VAL A 55 -2.12 -5.61 2.56
CA VAL A 55 -2.46 -5.88 1.15
C VAL A 55 -1.25 -5.55 0.29
N ARG A 56 -0.46 -6.59 -0.03
CA ARG A 56 0.62 -6.48 -1.01
C ARG A 56 0.00 -6.48 -2.42
N PRO A 57 0.22 -5.42 -3.22
CA PRO A 57 -0.28 -5.42 -4.59
C PRO A 57 0.28 -6.60 -5.39
N GLN A 58 -0.57 -7.25 -6.18
CA GLN A 58 -0.22 -8.47 -6.92
C GLN A 58 0.98 -8.28 -7.86
N GLU A 59 1.26 -7.05 -8.32
CA GLU A 59 2.43 -6.78 -9.16
C GLU A 59 3.77 -7.14 -8.50
N PHE A 60 3.88 -7.06 -7.17
CA PHE A 60 5.13 -7.37 -6.48
C PHE A 60 5.44 -8.87 -6.46
N ASP A 61 4.42 -9.70 -6.25
CA ASP A 61 4.58 -11.15 -6.27
C ASP A 61 4.86 -11.65 -7.69
N LEU A 62 4.18 -11.08 -8.69
CA LEU A 62 4.44 -11.37 -10.10
C LEU A 62 5.85 -10.95 -10.52
N LYS A 63 6.33 -9.80 -10.05
CA LYS A 63 7.70 -9.36 -10.30
C LYS A 63 8.73 -10.31 -9.69
N ALA A 64 8.52 -10.76 -8.45
CA ALA A 64 9.41 -11.73 -7.82
C ALA A 64 9.47 -13.06 -8.61
N GLN A 65 8.32 -13.54 -9.08
CA GLN A 65 8.24 -14.74 -9.92
C GLN A 65 8.93 -14.56 -11.28
N LEU A 66 8.79 -13.39 -11.91
CA LEU A 66 9.44 -13.03 -13.16
C LEU A 66 10.97 -13.03 -13.01
N ASP A 67 11.48 -12.41 -11.95
CA ASP A 67 12.92 -12.32 -11.67
C ASP A 67 13.50 -13.74 -11.41
N ALA A 68 12.78 -14.58 -10.66
CA ALA A 68 13.15 -15.99 -10.46
C ALA A 68 13.13 -16.81 -11.77
N ALA A 69 12.11 -16.61 -12.61
CA ALA A 69 12.01 -17.31 -13.90
C ALA A 69 13.14 -16.91 -14.87
N ARG A 70 13.53 -15.63 -14.88
CA ARG A 70 14.67 -15.12 -15.66
C ARG A 70 16.00 -15.70 -15.17
N ALA A 71 16.19 -15.79 -13.85
CA ALA A 71 17.37 -16.41 -13.27
C ALA A 71 17.46 -17.91 -13.63
N ALA A 72 16.33 -18.64 -13.55
CA ALA A 72 16.27 -20.04 -13.95
C ALA A 72 16.58 -20.21 -15.44
N TYR A 73 16.03 -19.36 -16.32
CA TYR A 73 16.30 -19.40 -17.75
C TYR A 73 17.79 -19.21 -18.09
N ALA A 74 18.50 -18.35 -17.36
CA ALA A 74 19.93 -18.13 -17.55
C ALA A 74 20.78 -19.35 -17.22
N ALA A 75 20.33 -20.19 -16.28
CA ALA A 75 21.01 -21.42 -15.88
C ALA A 75 20.71 -22.61 -16.82
N LEU A 76 19.67 -22.54 -17.65
CA LEU A 76 19.32 -23.60 -18.58
C LEU A 76 20.30 -23.66 -19.76
N THR A 77 20.61 -24.86 -20.23
CA THR A 77 21.44 -25.11 -21.42
C THR A 77 20.68 -25.87 -22.50
N ASP A 78 19.68 -26.67 -22.12
CA ASP A 78 18.88 -27.45 -23.06
C ASP A 78 17.93 -26.54 -23.89
N PRO A 79 17.91 -26.64 -25.23
CA PRO A 79 17.04 -25.84 -26.09
C PRO A 79 15.54 -26.04 -25.85
N ALA A 80 15.09 -27.26 -25.51
CA ALA A 80 13.68 -27.53 -25.28
C ALA A 80 13.22 -26.92 -23.94
N GLU A 81 14.01 -27.09 -22.89
CA GLU A 81 13.77 -26.46 -21.59
C GLU A 81 13.83 -24.93 -21.67
N LYS A 82 14.77 -24.36 -22.44
CA LYS A 82 14.81 -22.91 -22.70
C LYS A 82 13.54 -22.38 -23.34
N LYS A 83 12.99 -23.10 -24.33
CA LYS A 83 11.74 -22.71 -24.99
C LYS A 83 10.56 -22.70 -24.00
N ALA A 84 10.46 -23.72 -23.16
CA ALA A 84 9.43 -23.79 -22.13
C ALA A 84 9.57 -22.67 -21.08
N ALA A 85 10.81 -22.40 -20.64
CA ALA A 85 11.10 -21.33 -19.70
C ALA A 85 10.80 -19.94 -20.28
N MET A 86 11.09 -19.68 -21.56
CA MET A 86 10.68 -18.44 -22.23
C MET A 86 9.17 -18.27 -22.29
N ALA A 87 8.41 -19.34 -22.56
CA ALA A 87 6.95 -19.27 -22.57
C ALA A 87 6.40 -18.88 -21.19
N ARG A 88 7.00 -19.42 -20.12
CA ARG A 88 6.65 -19.06 -18.74
C ARG A 88 7.00 -17.61 -18.39
N ILE A 89 8.17 -17.12 -18.84
CA ILE A 89 8.55 -15.72 -18.66
C ILE A 89 7.55 -14.80 -19.37
N ALA A 90 7.13 -15.13 -20.60
CA ALA A 90 6.17 -14.32 -21.35
C ALA A 90 4.79 -14.25 -20.67
N ASP A 91 4.28 -15.37 -20.14
CA ASP A 91 3.02 -15.38 -19.37
C ASP A 91 3.10 -14.54 -18.09
N LEU A 92 4.20 -14.64 -17.35
CA LEU A 92 4.43 -13.84 -16.14
C LEU A 92 4.57 -12.34 -16.46
N ASP A 93 5.23 -11.98 -17.55
CA ASP A 93 5.43 -10.59 -17.99
C ASP A 93 4.10 -9.94 -18.41
N MET A 94 3.25 -10.69 -19.13
CA MET A 94 1.89 -10.28 -19.48
C MET A 94 1.07 -9.98 -18.21
N ARG A 95 1.03 -10.92 -17.26
CA ARG A 95 0.27 -10.75 -16.01
C ARG A 95 0.79 -9.59 -15.17
N TYR A 96 2.10 -9.42 -15.08
CA TYR A 96 2.71 -8.29 -14.37
C TYR A 96 2.28 -6.95 -14.98
N THR A 97 2.28 -6.85 -16.31
CA THR A 97 1.87 -5.64 -17.02
C THR A 97 0.38 -5.34 -16.79
N MET A 98 -0.49 -6.35 -16.86
CA MET A 98 -1.91 -6.21 -16.57
C MET A 98 -2.17 -5.73 -15.14
N ALA A 99 -1.48 -6.30 -14.14
CA ALA A 99 -1.61 -5.89 -12.74
C ALA A 99 -1.17 -4.42 -12.54
N ARG A 100 -0.05 -4.04 -13.18
CA ARG A 100 0.48 -2.67 -13.13
C ARG A 100 -0.46 -1.66 -13.80
N ASP A 101 -1.08 -2.02 -14.92
CA ASP A 101 -2.03 -1.17 -15.63
C ASP A 101 -3.35 -1.03 -14.86
N ALA A 102 -3.86 -2.11 -14.26
CA ALA A 102 -5.03 -2.06 -13.37
C ALA A 102 -4.79 -1.10 -12.21
N ARG A 103 -3.61 -1.16 -11.59
CA ARG A 103 -3.19 -0.22 -10.56
C ARG A 103 -3.17 1.21 -11.08
N ARG A 104 -2.53 1.46 -12.23
CA ARG A 104 -2.45 2.80 -12.81
C ARG A 104 -3.82 3.37 -13.14
N SER A 105 -4.75 2.54 -13.63
CA SER A 105 -6.13 2.94 -13.93
C SER A 105 -6.93 3.24 -12.68
N PHE A 106 -6.65 2.58 -11.55
CA PHE A 106 -7.31 2.87 -10.28
C PHE A 106 -6.93 4.26 -9.72
N PHE A 107 -5.74 4.75 -10.05
CA PHE A 107 -5.22 6.05 -9.58
C PHE A 107 -5.46 7.22 -10.56
N ARG A 108 -6.14 6.99 -11.69
CA ARG A 108 -6.47 8.03 -12.68
C ARG A 108 -7.94 8.41 -12.54
#